data_AF-A0A8J7GZE9-F1
#
_entry.id   AF-A0A8J7GZE9-F1
#
_cell.length_a   1.000
_cell.length_b   1.000
_cell.length_c   1.000
_cell.angle_alpha   90.00
_cell.angle_beta   90.00
_cell.angle_gamma   90.00
#
_symmetry.space_group_name_H-M   'P 1'
#
loop_
_entity.id
_entity.type
_entity.pdbx_description
1 polymer ?
#
loop_
_entity_poly.entity_id
_entity_poly.type
_entity_poly.pdbx_seq_one_letter_code
_entity_poly.pdbx_strand_id
1 'polypeptide(L)'
;MCNERMFLFIGPTSFGMSLSEVLPSETMVLPSVRRGDIQSLIEKEKASTVVIVDGTYHTYPAVSHVEIKNALQNNWKVWGLSSMGAIRAA
;
A
#
# COMPACT_ATOMS: atom_id res chain seq x y z
N MET A 1 19.80 9.77 8.27
CA MET A 1 19.01 9.15 7.19
C MET A 1 17.57 9.15 7.69
N CYS A 2 16.68 9.92 7.09
CA CYS A 2 15.30 10.03 7.58
C CYS A 2 14.61 8.68 7.32
N ASN A 3 14.32 7.96 8.40
CA ASN A 3 13.50 6.75 8.35
C ASN A 3 12.09 7.16 7.89
N GLU A 4 11.82 7.00 6.60
CA GLU A 4 10.51 7.27 6.01
C GLU A 4 9.60 6.07 6.30
N ARG A 5 8.45 6.32 6.94
CA ARG A 5 7.50 5.27 7.31
C ARG A 5 6.96 4.59 6.04
N MET A 6 6.80 3.27 6.07
CA MET A 6 6.31 2.48 4.93
C MET A 6 4.99 1.81 5.27
N PHE A 7 4.01 1.88 4.38
CA PHE A 7 2.74 1.17 4.51
C PHE A 7 2.65 0.06 3.46
N LEU A 8 2.63 -1.18 3.90
CA LEU A 8 2.65 -2.37 3.05
C LEU A 8 1.28 -3.04 3.06
N PHE A 9 0.51 -2.88 1.98
CA PHE A 9 -0.73 -3.63 1.77
C PHE A 9 -0.42 -5.00 1.19
N ILE A 10 -0.67 -6.06 1.97
CA ILE A 10 -0.37 -7.45 1.61
C ILE A 10 -1.47 -8.39 2.13
N GLY A 11 -1.76 -9.46 1.40
CA GLY A 11 -2.74 -10.48 1.78
C GLY A 11 -3.40 -11.12 0.56
N PRO A 12 -4.40 -12.01 0.75
CA PRO A 12 -4.93 -12.46 2.03
C PRO A 12 -4.01 -13.47 2.72
N THR A 13 -3.24 -14.26 1.95
CA THR A 13 -2.40 -15.35 2.46
C THR A 13 -1.26 -14.87 3.35
N SER A 14 -0.57 -13.80 2.93
CA SER A 14 0.62 -13.32 3.64
C SER A 14 0.29 -12.33 4.77
N PHE A 15 -0.97 -11.93 4.92
CA PHE A 15 -1.38 -11.08 6.04
C PHE A 15 -1.38 -11.90 7.34
N GLY A 16 -0.69 -11.42 8.37
CA GLY A 16 -0.53 -12.12 9.65
C GLY A 16 0.67 -13.08 9.73
N MET A 17 1.46 -13.20 8.64
CA MET A 17 2.77 -13.84 8.73
C MET A 17 3.77 -12.94 9.47
N SER A 18 4.72 -13.56 10.18
CA SER A 18 5.84 -12.82 10.78
C SER A 18 6.78 -12.34 9.67
N LEU A 19 6.76 -11.04 9.39
CA LEU A 19 7.59 -10.40 8.37
C LEU A 19 8.63 -9.45 8.97
N SER A 20 8.70 -9.37 10.31
CA SER A 20 9.56 -8.42 11.04
C SER A 20 11.06 -8.62 10.80
N GLU A 21 11.48 -9.84 10.43
CA GLU A 21 12.88 -10.15 10.12
C GLU A 21 13.31 -9.72 8.71
N VAL A 22 12.33 -9.50 7.82
CA VAL A 22 12.56 -9.23 6.39
C VAL A 22 12.21 -7.80 6.02
N LEU A 23 11.31 -7.17 6.79
CA LEU A 23 10.85 -5.81 6.56
C LEU A 23 11.61 -4.80 7.44
N PRO A 24 11.81 -3.56 6.96
CA PRO A 24 12.32 -2.48 7.79
C PRO A 24 11.45 -2.24 9.03
N SER A 25 12.06 -1.82 10.15
CA SER A 25 11.38 -1.60 11.43
C SER A 25 10.23 -0.58 11.38
N GLU A 26 10.26 0.35 10.42
CA GLU A 26 9.25 1.40 10.23
C GLU A 26 8.13 1.01 9.25
N THR A 27 7.99 -0.29 8.98
CA THR A 27 6.96 -0.81 8.06
C THR A 27 5.69 -1.17 8.83
N MET A 28 4.59 -0.53 8.49
CA MET A 28 3.25 -0.92 8.91
C MET A 28 2.65 -1.89 7.89
N VAL A 29 2.42 -3.14 8.31
CA VAL A 29 1.77 -4.16 7.49
C VAL A 29 0.25 -4.01 7.60
N LEU A 30 -0.41 -3.83 6.47
CA LEU A 30 -1.85 -3.66 6.32
C LEU A 30 -2.43 -4.84 5.51
N PRO A 31 -3.73 -5.17 5.68
CA PRO A 31 -4.38 -6.21 4.89
C PRO A 31 -4.39 -5.85 3.39
N SER A 32 -4.88 -6.75 2.53
CA SER A 32 -5.04 -6.47 1.09
C SER A 32 -5.76 -5.14 0.85
N VAL A 33 -5.24 -4.33 -0.08
CA VAL A 33 -5.77 -2.99 -0.35
C VAL A 33 -7.20 -3.06 -0.88
N ARG A 34 -8.04 -2.13 -0.43
CA ARG A 34 -9.40 -1.91 -0.91
C ARG A 34 -9.55 -0.50 -1.43
N ARG A 35 -10.57 -0.28 -2.26
CA ARG A 35 -10.97 1.06 -2.67
C ARG A 35 -11.27 1.93 -1.44
N GLY A 36 -10.68 3.12 -1.43
CA GLY A 36 -10.77 4.11 -0.35
C GLY A 36 -9.65 4.02 0.67
N ASP A 37 -8.89 2.91 0.73
CA ASP A 37 -7.85 2.73 1.73
C ASP A 37 -6.68 3.69 1.50
N ILE A 38 -6.25 3.88 0.26
CA ILE A 38 -5.15 4.81 -0.05
C ILE A 38 -5.59 6.24 0.26
N GLN A 39 -6.79 6.63 -0.14
CA GLN A 39 -7.31 7.97 0.15
C GLN A 39 -7.40 8.22 1.67
N SER A 40 -7.91 7.24 2.42
CA SER A 40 -7.98 7.33 3.88
C SER A 40 -6.59 7.40 4.53
N LEU A 41 -5.61 6.72 3.95
CA LEU A 41 -4.24 6.70 4.45
C LEU A 41 -3.57 8.06 4.25
N ILE A 42 -3.67 8.65 3.05
CA ILE A 42 -3.08 9.97 2.77
C ILE A 42 -3.71 11.09 3.60
N GLU A 43 -4.95 10.95 4.04
CA GLU A 43 -5.65 11.91 4.90
C GLU A 43 -5.22 11.83 6.37
N LYS A 44 -4.76 10.65 6.83
CA LYS A 44 -4.43 10.39 8.23
C LYS A 44 -2.94 10.49 8.52
N GLU A 45 -2.10 10.20 7.54
CA GLU A 45 -0.67 10.06 7.70
C GLU A 45 0.09 11.14 6.92
N LYS A 46 1.34 11.40 7.35
CA LYS A 46 2.23 12.30 6.61
C LYS A 46 2.74 11.61 5.34
N ALA A 47 3.15 12.41 4.36
CA ALA A 47 3.78 11.93 3.13
C ALA A 47 4.86 10.88 3.45
N SER A 48 4.77 9.73 2.78
CA SER A 48 5.50 8.50 3.09
C SER A 48 5.47 7.56 1.89
N THR A 49 5.91 6.31 2.09
CA THR A 49 5.87 5.28 1.05
C THR A 49 4.69 4.33 1.26
N VAL A 50 3.93 4.05 0.20
CA VAL A 50 2.92 2.99 0.15
C VAL A 50 3.34 1.91 -0.85
N VAL A 51 3.24 0.66 -0.45
CA VAL A 51 3.53 -0.52 -1.26
C VAL A 51 2.28 -1.37 -1.36
N ILE A 52 1.86 -1.67 -2.59
CA ILE A 52 0.65 -2.41 -2.90
C ILE A 52 1.06 -3.75 -3.51
N VAL A 53 0.98 -4.83 -2.73
CA VAL A 53 1.35 -6.18 -3.20
C VAL A 53 0.17 -6.94 -3.78
N ASP A 54 -1.01 -6.81 -3.17
CA ASP A 54 -2.16 -7.55 -3.65
C ASP A 54 -3.49 -6.90 -3.25
N GLY A 55 -4.49 -7.09 -4.11
CA GLY A 55 -5.88 -6.75 -3.84
C GLY A 55 -6.72 -8.00 -4.00
N THR A 56 -7.68 -8.24 -3.11
CA THR A 56 -8.61 -9.37 -3.24
C THR A 56 -9.57 -9.14 -4.40
N TYR A 57 -9.12 -9.46 -5.62
CA TYR A 57 -9.97 -9.42 -6.80
C TYR A 57 -11.14 -10.40 -6.61
N HIS A 58 -12.35 -9.96 -6.92
CA HIS A 58 -13.65 -10.59 -6.65
C HIS A 58 -14.32 -10.31 -5.30
N THR A 59 -13.60 -10.05 -4.21
CA THR A 59 -14.25 -9.79 -2.90
C THR A 59 -14.49 -8.31 -2.64
N TYR A 60 -13.57 -7.45 -3.08
CA TYR A 60 -13.67 -6.01 -2.90
C TYR A 60 -13.30 -5.27 -4.19
N PRO A 61 -13.87 -4.07 -4.44
CA PRO A 61 -13.45 -3.25 -5.54
C PRO A 61 -11.96 -2.93 -5.44
N ALA A 62 -11.23 -3.17 -6.53
CA ALA A 62 -9.82 -2.81 -6.60
C ALA A 62 -9.64 -1.29 -6.41
N VAL A 63 -8.46 -0.95 -5.89
CA VAL A 63 -8.00 0.43 -5.75
C VAL A 63 -8.10 1.16 -7.09
N SER A 64 -8.57 2.40 -7.05
CA SER A 64 -8.73 3.22 -8.25
C SER A 64 -7.42 3.92 -8.60
N HIS A 65 -7.22 4.18 -9.90
CA HIS A 65 -6.10 4.99 -10.38
C HIS A 65 -6.17 6.44 -9.85
N VAL A 66 -7.37 6.94 -9.51
CA VAL A 66 -7.56 8.26 -8.90
C VAL A 66 -6.91 8.32 -7.52
N GLU A 67 -7.08 7.28 -6.69
CA GLU A 67 -6.44 7.24 -5.36
C GLU A 67 -4.91 7.25 -5.46
N ILE A 68 -4.36 6.52 -6.43
CA ILE A 68 -2.91 6.49 -6.66
C ILE A 68 -2.42 7.86 -7.14
N LYS A 69 -3.14 8.49 -8.07
CA LYS A 69 -2.83 9.85 -8.52
C LYS A 69 -2.85 10.84 -7.35
N ASN A 70 -3.86 10.75 -6.48
CA ASN A 70 -3.98 11.61 -5.29
C ASN A 70 -2.78 11.40 -4.35
N ALA A 71 -2.35 10.15 -4.13
CA ALA A 71 -1.17 9.86 -3.33
C ALA A 71 0.10 10.50 -3.93
N LEU A 72 0.34 10.31 -5.23
CA LEU A 72 1.47 10.91 -5.93
C LEU A 72 1.45 12.46 -5.83
N GLN A 73 0.28 13.08 -5.98
CA GLN A 73 0.11 14.53 -5.83
C GLN A 73 0.37 15.04 -4.40
N ASN A 74 0.17 14.19 -3.39
CA ASN A 74 0.47 14.48 -1.98
C ASN A 74 1.90 14.09 -1.57
N ASN A 75 2.81 13.94 -2.55
CA ASN A 75 4.22 13.56 -2.35
C ASN A 75 4.43 12.17 -1.73
N TRP A 76 3.48 11.25 -1.90
CA TRP A 76 3.69 9.86 -1.53
C TRP A 76 4.45 9.11 -2.62
N LYS A 77 5.32 8.20 -2.21
CA LYS A 77 5.91 7.20 -3.12
C LYS A 77 4.98 6.00 -3.18
N VAL A 78 4.54 5.63 -4.37
CA VAL A 78 3.65 4.47 -4.58
C VAL A 78 4.43 3.39 -5.31
N TRP A 79 4.49 2.19 -4.73
CA TRP A 79 5.09 1.02 -5.35
C TRP A 79 4.04 -0.06 -5.55
N GLY A 80 3.98 -0.62 -6.74
CA GLY A 80 3.13 -1.77 -7.06
C GLY A 80 3.97 -3.02 -7.20
N LEU A 81 3.62 -4.05 -6.45
CA LEU A 81 4.20 -5.37 -6.55
C LEU A 81 3.09 -6.34 -6.98
N SER A 82 3.42 -7.33 -7.81
CA SER A 82 2.48 -8.33 -8.35
C SER A 82 1.37 -7.78 -9.27
N SER A 83 0.67 -8.66 -10.00
CA SER A 83 -0.30 -8.33 -11.07
C SER A 83 -1.15 -7.07 -10.82
N MET A 84 -2.05 -7.09 -9.83
CA MET A 84 -2.99 -5.99 -9.59
C MET A 84 -2.33 -4.71 -9.03
N GLY A 85 -1.27 -4.86 -8.23
CA GLY A 85 -0.55 -3.75 -7.60
C GLY A 85 0.40 -3.06 -8.59
N ALA A 86 1.22 -3.84 -9.29
CA ALA A 86 2.20 -3.39 -10.28
C ALA A 86 1.56 -2.67 -11.48
N ILE A 87 0.41 -3.14 -11.98
CA ILE A 87 -0.27 -2.49 -13.11
C ILE A 87 -0.74 -1.06 -12.77
N ARG A 88 -1.05 -0.78 -11.51
CA ARG A 88 -1.70 0.47 -11.11
C ARG A 88 -0.74 1.54 -10.60
N ALA A 89 0.44 1.14 -10.14
CA ALA A 89 1.44 2.03 -9.56
C ALA A 89 2.63 2.35 -10.48
N ALA A 90 2.59 1.87 -11.74
CA ALA A 90 3.61 2.13 -12.76
C ALA A 90 3.44 3.49 -13.46
#